data_AF-A0A3D4UW32-F1
#
_entry.id   AF-A0A3D4UW32-F1
#
_cell.length_a   1.000
_cell.length_b   1.000
_cell.length_c   1.000
_cell.angle_alpha   90.00
_cell.angle_beta   90.00
_cell.angle_gamma   90.00
#
_symmetry.space_group_name_H-M   'P 1'
#
loop_
_entity.id
_entity.type
_entity.pdbx_description
1 polymer ?
#
loop_
_entity_poly.entity_id
_entity_poly.type
_entity_poly.pdbx_seq_one_letter_code
_entity_poly.pdbx_strand_id
1 'polypeptide(L)'
;MYVDGDQARLLASMNVDSYTQYNQGGVGVAITNGGFAQLVSLFTICTNEAVTCDKGGQADIANSNCSFGTFGLVSRGVSDLQYTGVTTTTAAISQPNIVVDVSTPTLNISNFVYDNISGIATVTTSAAHNFQVGMGVTLANILLSCPFGQKTYPEKRPFVFDVDSIPSTTSFIVNIGISTLVHTYVSGGTAAIDVDRPYDGQLVFFDRLYKSVNSITVGSGGTGYTATPSVTVDAPTGPNGETTTAFATLEGDSVASVTIISSGSQYETTPSITISAPEEGSNTATATATMEELYYTINSSTPVTAGITTLTLATNLLNSVGVGSTAFFSQGSRIVASSHTFEYVGAGNQIVTATPQRGGVTNQKNEVVTLDGGKVLYTSTDQAGNFRIGDDLQINQETGT
;
A
#
# COMPACT_ATOMS: atom_id res chain seq x y z
N MET A 1 15.56 12.83 3.25
CA MET A 1 14.49 13.71 2.75
C MET A 1 13.15 13.08 3.08
N TYR A 2 12.16 13.87 3.51
CA TYR A 2 10.84 13.36 3.89
C TYR A 2 9.76 14.19 3.18
N VAL A 3 8.93 13.53 2.39
CA VAL A 3 7.82 14.13 1.63
C VAL A 3 6.54 13.53 2.20
N ASP A 4 5.80 14.35 2.94
CA ASP A 4 4.55 13.96 3.58
C ASP A 4 3.40 14.71 2.91
N GLY A 5 2.50 13.97 2.27
CA GLY A 5 1.35 14.55 1.58
C GLY A 5 0.41 15.31 2.52
N ASP A 6 0.28 14.89 3.78
CA ASP A 6 -0.57 15.55 4.79
C ASP A 6 -0.05 16.95 5.15
N GLN A 7 1.25 17.19 4.98
CA GLN A 7 1.88 18.49 5.23
C GLN A 7 1.84 19.41 4.01
N ALA A 8 1.44 18.88 2.85
CA ALA A 8 1.36 19.61 1.60
C ALA A 8 -0.08 19.98 1.26
N ARG A 9 -0.26 21.05 0.47
CA ARG A 9 -1.57 21.45 -0.05
C ARG A 9 -1.64 21.16 -1.53
N LEU A 10 -2.83 20.88 -2.03
CA LEU A 10 -3.09 20.66 -3.47
C LEU A 10 -2.36 19.43 -3.99
N LEU A 11 -1.48 19.57 -4.98
CA LEU A 11 -0.84 18.45 -5.69
C LEU A 11 0.08 17.59 -4.81
N ALA A 12 0.35 18.01 -3.57
CA ALA A 12 1.17 17.31 -2.59
C ALA A 12 2.52 16.82 -3.15
N SER A 13 3.14 17.64 -4.00
CA SER A 13 4.25 17.21 -4.84
C SER A 13 5.58 17.91 -4.55
N MET A 14 6.66 17.17 -4.77
CA MET A 14 8.04 17.66 -4.76
C MET A 14 8.75 17.27 -6.05
N ASN A 15 9.59 18.16 -6.58
CA ASN A 15 10.55 17.82 -7.63
C ASN A 15 11.97 18.08 -7.12
N VAL A 16 12.85 17.12 -7.34
CA VAL A 16 14.27 17.19 -6.97
C VAL A 16 15.11 17.00 -8.20
N ASP A 17 15.98 17.97 -8.46
CA ASP A 17 17.00 17.89 -9.49
C ASP A 17 18.38 17.98 -8.81
N SER A 18 19.10 16.85 -8.82
CA SER A 18 20.38 16.60 -8.16
C SER A 18 20.34 16.65 -6.63
N TYR A 19 20.52 15.48 -6.00
CA TYR A 19 20.67 15.37 -4.56
C TYR A 19 21.53 14.16 -4.20
N THR A 20 22.66 14.39 -3.55
CA THR A 20 23.53 13.33 -3.06
C THR A 20 23.53 13.32 -1.54
N GLN A 21 23.36 12.15 -0.95
CA GLN A 21 23.50 11.98 0.49
C GLN A 21 24.31 10.74 0.84
N TYR A 22 25.12 10.91 1.89
CA TYR A 22 25.80 9.83 2.58
C TYR A 22 25.18 9.72 3.96
N ASN A 23 24.36 8.68 4.18
CA ASN A 23 23.50 8.58 5.36
C ASN A 23 23.50 7.15 5.92
N GLN A 24 24.59 6.79 6.62
CA GLN A 24 24.81 5.44 7.13
C GLN A 24 23.67 4.96 8.06
N GLY A 25 22.95 3.94 7.62
CA GLY A 25 21.86 3.33 8.37
C GLY A 25 20.58 4.18 8.48
N GLY A 26 20.56 5.38 7.88
CA GLY A 26 19.37 6.22 7.83
C GLY A 26 18.47 5.93 6.63
N VAL A 27 17.32 6.58 6.57
CA VAL A 27 16.44 6.55 5.39
C VAL A 27 16.87 7.65 4.42
N GLY A 28 16.94 7.31 3.14
CA GLY A 28 17.37 8.24 2.13
C GLY A 28 16.29 9.26 1.76
N VAL A 29 15.28 8.82 1.03
CA VAL A 29 14.08 9.60 0.69
C VAL A 29 12.88 8.78 1.13
N ALA A 30 11.96 9.38 1.88
CA ALA A 30 10.70 8.75 2.24
C ALA A 30 9.55 9.61 1.75
N ILE A 31 8.62 9.01 1.01
CA ILE A 31 7.41 9.62 0.47
C ILE A 31 6.22 8.92 1.09
N THR A 32 5.31 9.67 1.70
CA THR A 32 4.17 9.08 2.40
C THR A 32 2.88 9.89 2.28
N ASN A 33 1.78 9.30 2.77
CA ASN A 33 0.45 9.91 2.87
C ASN A 33 -0.03 10.51 1.54
N GLY A 34 0.02 9.73 0.47
CA GLY A 34 -0.37 10.18 -0.87
C GLY A 34 0.56 11.23 -1.51
N GLY A 35 1.65 11.61 -0.86
CA GLY A 35 2.64 12.55 -1.40
C GLY A 35 3.25 12.04 -2.71
N PHE A 36 3.64 12.97 -3.59
CA PHE A 36 4.26 12.66 -4.88
C PHE A 36 5.66 13.27 -4.97
N ALA A 37 6.65 12.51 -5.46
CA ALA A 37 7.97 13.04 -5.71
C ALA A 37 8.50 12.66 -7.09
N GLN A 38 9.03 13.64 -7.82
CA GLN A 38 9.91 13.39 -8.95
C GLN A 38 11.35 13.52 -8.47
N LEU A 39 12.14 12.46 -8.63
CA LEU A 39 13.50 12.34 -8.12
C LEU A 39 14.45 12.09 -9.30
N VAL A 40 15.19 13.12 -9.67
CA VAL A 40 16.16 13.06 -10.77
C VAL A 40 17.56 13.30 -10.24
N SER A 41 18.52 12.51 -10.68
CA SER A 41 19.92 12.64 -10.25
C SER A 41 20.04 12.50 -8.71
N LEU A 42 19.30 11.54 -8.16
CA LEU A 42 19.32 11.19 -6.74
C LEU A 42 20.41 10.15 -6.49
N PHE A 43 21.32 10.44 -5.57
CA PHE A 43 22.38 9.54 -5.15
C PHE A 43 22.29 9.26 -3.65
N THR A 44 21.96 8.02 -3.29
CA THR A 44 21.87 7.61 -1.88
C THR A 44 23.01 6.65 -1.55
N ILE A 45 23.71 6.90 -0.45
CA ILE A 45 24.90 6.12 -0.09
C ILE A 45 24.79 5.60 1.34
N CYS A 46 24.93 4.28 1.50
CA CYS A 46 24.95 3.55 2.78
C CYS A 46 23.65 3.67 3.62
N THR A 47 22.53 3.98 3.00
CA THR A 47 21.22 4.07 3.69
C THR A 47 20.75 2.70 4.18
N ASN A 48 19.92 2.67 5.22
CA ASN A 48 19.16 1.47 5.54
C ASN A 48 18.08 1.22 4.48
N GLU A 49 17.28 2.24 4.13
CA GLU A 49 16.34 2.21 3.02
C GLU A 49 16.59 3.44 2.14
N ALA A 50 16.90 3.24 0.86
CA ALA A 50 17.33 4.34 0.00
C ALA A 50 16.17 5.23 -0.45
N VAL A 51 15.12 4.64 -1.03
CA VAL A 51 13.88 5.36 -1.36
C VAL A 51 12.68 4.55 -0.93
N THR A 52 11.80 5.16 -0.13
CA THR A 52 10.59 4.52 0.39
C THR A 52 9.35 5.24 -0.09
N CYS A 53 8.35 4.46 -0.50
CA CYS A 53 6.99 4.94 -0.74
C CYS A 53 6.04 4.15 0.16
N ASP A 54 5.37 4.87 1.06
CA ASP A 54 4.49 4.31 2.10
C ASP A 54 3.14 5.01 2.07
N LYS A 55 2.06 4.36 2.54
CA LYS A 55 0.72 4.98 2.65
C LYS A 55 0.24 5.70 1.38
N GLY A 56 0.38 5.05 0.23
CA GLY A 56 -0.01 5.62 -1.06
C GLY A 56 0.97 6.66 -1.61
N GLY A 57 2.13 6.87 -0.99
CA GLY A 57 3.18 7.73 -1.53
C GLY A 57 3.64 7.26 -2.91
N GLN A 58 3.96 8.19 -3.81
CA GLN A 58 4.36 7.90 -5.17
C GLN A 58 5.67 8.59 -5.54
N ALA A 59 6.56 7.88 -6.26
CA ALA A 59 7.80 8.45 -6.76
C ALA A 59 8.08 8.05 -8.21
N ASP A 60 8.40 9.04 -9.03
CA ASP A 60 9.02 8.85 -10.34
C ASP A 60 10.52 9.10 -10.21
N ILE A 61 11.33 8.10 -10.55
CA ILE A 61 12.78 8.15 -10.41
C ILE A 61 13.44 8.03 -11.77
N ALA A 62 14.36 8.95 -12.07
CA ALA A 62 15.16 8.92 -13.29
C ALA A 62 16.64 9.18 -12.98
N ASN A 63 17.53 8.50 -13.71
CA ASN A 63 18.98 8.78 -13.70
C ASN A 63 19.57 8.85 -12.27
N SER A 64 19.24 7.88 -11.42
CA SER A 64 19.51 7.91 -9.98
C SER A 64 20.16 6.59 -9.51
N ASN A 65 20.74 6.58 -8.32
CA ASN A 65 21.34 5.37 -7.75
C ASN A 65 21.08 5.15 -6.25
N CYS A 66 21.22 3.88 -5.88
CA CYS A 66 21.38 3.43 -4.51
C CYS A 66 22.73 2.71 -4.40
N SER A 67 23.67 3.29 -3.66
CA SER A 67 25.04 2.76 -3.51
C SER A 67 25.29 2.29 -2.09
N PHE A 68 25.58 1.00 -1.92
CA PHE A 68 25.66 0.33 -0.61
C PHE A 68 24.36 0.51 0.20
N GLY A 69 24.33 0.00 1.42
CA GLY A 69 23.14 0.06 2.26
C GLY A 69 22.42 -1.27 2.39
N THR A 70 21.34 -1.27 3.16
CA THR A 70 20.56 -2.48 3.44
C THR A 70 19.56 -2.75 2.31
N PHE A 71 18.72 -1.76 1.96
CA PHE A 71 17.66 -1.85 0.97
C PHE A 71 17.69 -0.67 -0.02
N GLY A 72 17.35 -0.96 -1.28
CA GLY A 72 17.24 0.02 -2.36
C GLY A 72 15.88 0.71 -2.38
N LEU A 73 15.05 0.36 -3.37
CA LEU A 73 13.69 0.87 -3.53
C LEU A 73 12.71 0.02 -2.73
N VAL A 74 11.95 0.66 -1.85
CA VAL A 74 10.99 -0.01 -0.97
C VAL A 74 9.62 0.62 -1.16
N SER A 75 8.61 -0.17 -1.52
CA SER A 75 7.23 0.32 -1.65
C SER A 75 6.28 -0.55 -0.83
N ARG A 76 5.53 0.07 0.08
CA ARG A 76 4.68 -0.63 1.06
C ARG A 76 3.31 0.00 1.18
N GLY A 77 2.28 -0.84 1.27
CA GLY A 77 0.95 -0.40 1.65
C GLY A 77 0.20 0.39 0.58
N VAL A 78 -0.99 0.82 0.97
CA VAL A 78 -1.89 1.70 0.22
C VAL A 78 -2.17 2.96 1.04
N SER A 79 -2.71 4.00 0.40
CA SER A 79 -3.28 5.16 1.09
C SER A 79 -4.43 4.74 2.00
N ASP A 80 -4.88 5.67 2.84
CA ASP A 80 -6.21 5.56 3.40
C ASP A 80 -7.27 5.43 2.27
N LEU A 81 -8.42 4.86 2.62
CA LEU A 81 -9.48 4.57 1.68
C LEU A 81 -9.94 5.85 0.97
N GLN A 82 -9.73 5.95 -0.34
CA GLN A 82 -10.08 7.16 -1.09
C GLN A 82 -11.59 7.29 -1.23
N TYR A 83 -12.24 6.22 -1.71
CA TYR A 83 -13.69 6.17 -1.82
C TYR A 83 -14.21 4.73 -1.99
N THR A 84 -15.54 4.60 -2.05
CA THR A 84 -16.25 3.35 -2.28
C THR A 84 -17.17 3.47 -3.48
N GLY A 85 -17.43 2.35 -4.14
CA GLY A 85 -18.47 2.20 -5.14
C GLY A 85 -19.36 0.99 -4.83
N VAL A 86 -20.42 0.83 -5.61
CA VAL A 86 -21.34 -0.31 -5.50
C VAL A 86 -21.39 -1.05 -6.83
N THR A 87 -21.16 -2.36 -6.80
CA THR A 87 -21.29 -3.19 -7.99
C THR A 87 -22.73 -3.18 -8.50
N THR A 88 -22.94 -2.80 -9.76
CA THR A 88 -24.28 -2.69 -10.38
C THR A 88 -24.65 -3.90 -11.23
N THR A 89 -23.66 -4.69 -11.65
CA THR A 89 -23.86 -5.93 -12.40
C THR A 89 -23.01 -7.05 -11.81
N THR A 90 -23.57 -8.25 -11.72
CA THR A 90 -22.79 -9.42 -11.30
C THR A 90 -21.61 -9.66 -12.23
N ALA A 91 -20.42 -9.84 -11.66
CA ALA A 91 -19.22 -10.29 -12.36
C ALA A 91 -18.85 -11.70 -11.89
N ALA A 92 -18.57 -12.60 -12.83
CA ALA A 92 -18.25 -13.99 -12.50
C ALA A 92 -16.76 -14.16 -12.16
N ILE A 93 -16.43 -15.28 -11.49
CA ILE A 93 -15.04 -15.72 -11.32
C ILE A 93 -14.36 -15.78 -12.70
N SER A 94 -13.05 -15.49 -12.73
CA SER A 94 -12.23 -15.51 -13.94
C SER A 94 -12.55 -14.40 -14.95
N GLN A 95 -13.39 -13.42 -14.61
CA GLN A 95 -13.60 -12.22 -15.43
C GLN A 95 -12.72 -11.06 -14.94
N PRO A 96 -12.17 -10.24 -15.85
CA PRO A 96 -11.43 -9.03 -15.48
C PRO A 96 -12.32 -7.79 -15.40
N ASN A 97 -13.57 -7.86 -15.86
CA ASN A 97 -14.46 -6.70 -15.96
C ASN A 97 -15.51 -6.66 -14.85
N ILE A 98 -15.73 -5.48 -14.28
CA ILE A 98 -16.77 -5.25 -13.29
C ILE A 98 -17.35 -3.85 -13.43
N VAL A 99 -18.68 -3.73 -13.34
CA VAL A 99 -19.39 -2.46 -13.44
C VAL A 99 -19.75 -1.97 -12.04
N VAL A 100 -19.35 -0.74 -11.73
CA VAL A 100 -19.54 -0.10 -10.43
C VAL A 100 -20.20 1.26 -10.59
N ASP A 101 -21.06 1.60 -9.65
CA ASP A 101 -21.56 2.94 -9.41
C ASP A 101 -20.66 3.63 -8.38
N VAL A 102 -20.02 4.72 -8.78
CA VAL A 102 -19.15 5.57 -7.96
C VAL A 102 -19.79 6.95 -7.74
N SER A 103 -21.11 7.05 -7.87
CA SER A 103 -21.83 8.30 -7.64
C SER A 103 -21.64 8.81 -6.21
N THR A 104 -21.41 10.12 -6.11
CA THR A 104 -21.21 10.83 -4.85
C THR A 104 -22.36 11.79 -4.59
N PRO A 105 -23.48 11.32 -4.01
CA PRO A 105 -24.60 12.20 -3.73
C PRO A 105 -24.16 13.28 -2.74
N THR A 106 -24.49 14.53 -3.05
CA THR A 106 -24.32 15.64 -2.10
C THR A 106 -25.42 15.57 -1.05
N LEU A 107 -25.02 15.42 0.21
CA LEU A 107 -25.93 15.30 1.35
C LEU A 107 -26.03 16.63 2.09
N ASN A 108 -27.23 17.01 2.51
CA ASN A 108 -27.41 18.17 3.37
C ASN A 108 -26.93 17.84 4.78
N ILE A 109 -26.31 18.81 5.44
CA ILE A 109 -25.94 18.72 6.85
C ILE A 109 -27.14 19.18 7.68
N SER A 110 -27.54 18.34 8.65
CA SER A 110 -28.64 18.60 9.57
C SER A 110 -28.14 19.11 10.93
N ASN A 111 -26.90 18.77 11.30
CA ASN A 111 -26.25 19.27 12.51
C ASN A 111 -24.72 19.28 12.35
N PHE A 112 -24.06 20.18 13.07
CA PHE A 112 -22.61 20.31 13.09
C PHE A 112 -22.16 20.75 14.48
N VAL A 113 -21.41 19.90 15.18
CA VAL A 113 -20.88 20.18 16.52
C VAL A 113 -19.38 20.27 16.43
N TYR A 114 -18.80 21.41 16.77
CA TYR A 114 -17.37 21.68 16.64
C TYR A 114 -16.77 22.12 17.98
N ASP A 115 -15.63 21.54 18.31
CA ASP A 115 -14.78 21.97 19.42
C ASP A 115 -13.56 22.73 18.89
N ASN A 116 -13.49 24.03 19.22
CA ASN A 116 -12.44 24.91 18.74
C ASN A 116 -11.06 24.64 19.36
N ILE A 117 -11.00 23.93 20.49
CA ILE A 117 -9.75 23.61 21.19
C ILE A 117 -9.07 22.39 20.54
N SER A 118 -9.83 21.33 20.29
CA SER A 118 -9.30 20.11 19.65
C SER A 118 -9.29 20.18 18.12
N GLY A 119 -10.17 20.99 17.52
CA GLY A 119 -10.38 21.04 16.06
C GLY A 119 -11.33 19.97 15.53
N ILE A 120 -11.88 19.14 16.41
CA ILE A 120 -12.76 18.02 16.04
C ILE A 120 -14.18 18.54 15.77
N ALA A 121 -14.77 18.09 14.66
CA ALA A 121 -16.17 18.32 14.33
C ALA A 121 -16.92 17.01 14.14
N THR A 122 -18.09 16.89 14.78
CA THR A 122 -19.09 15.86 14.50
C THR A 122 -20.12 16.43 13.53
N VAL A 123 -20.20 15.84 12.34
CA VAL A 123 -21.11 16.26 11.27
C VAL A 123 -22.25 15.25 11.18
N THR A 124 -23.49 15.73 11.19
CA THR A 124 -24.68 14.90 10.99
C THR A 124 -25.33 15.26 9.66
N THR A 125 -25.55 14.27 8.80
CA THR A 125 -26.21 14.42 7.50
C THR A 125 -27.72 14.22 7.61
N SER A 126 -28.47 14.67 6.60
CA SER A 126 -29.93 14.51 6.54
C SER A 126 -30.39 13.09 6.16
N ALA A 127 -29.47 12.26 5.66
CA ALA A 127 -29.71 10.88 5.26
C ALA A 127 -28.45 10.04 5.51
N ALA A 128 -28.57 8.72 5.39
CA ALA A 128 -27.43 7.82 5.53
C ALA A 128 -26.33 8.16 4.51
N HIS A 129 -25.09 8.30 4.97
CA HIS A 129 -24.00 8.80 4.13
C HIS A 129 -23.18 7.71 3.45
N ASN A 130 -23.13 6.52 4.03
CA ASN A 130 -22.29 5.39 3.59
C ASN A 130 -20.77 5.67 3.51
N PHE A 131 -20.33 6.87 3.90
CA PHE A 131 -18.91 7.19 4.13
C PHE A 131 -18.26 6.15 5.06
N GLN A 132 -16.95 5.97 4.90
CA GLN A 132 -16.07 5.05 5.59
C GLN A 132 -14.90 5.85 6.19
N VAL A 133 -14.28 5.32 7.24
CA VAL A 133 -13.08 5.93 7.84
C VAL A 133 -11.96 6.01 6.79
N GLY A 134 -11.26 7.14 6.75
CA GLY A 134 -10.19 7.43 5.79
C GLY A 134 -10.64 8.12 4.49
N MET A 135 -11.94 8.17 4.20
CA MET A 135 -12.44 8.84 2.99
C MET A 135 -12.33 10.37 3.10
N GLY A 136 -11.91 11.01 2.01
CA GLY A 136 -11.96 12.46 1.86
C GLY A 136 -13.38 12.96 1.60
N VAL A 137 -13.92 13.78 2.49
CA VAL A 137 -15.24 14.40 2.39
C VAL A 137 -15.12 15.91 2.19
N THR A 138 -15.69 16.40 1.10
CA THR A 138 -15.86 17.84 0.84
C THR A 138 -17.00 18.39 1.69
N LEU A 139 -16.68 19.36 2.55
CA LEU A 139 -17.66 20.15 3.29
C LEU A 139 -17.84 21.53 2.65
N ALA A 140 -19.07 22.02 2.54
CA ALA A 140 -19.33 23.34 1.98
C ALA A 140 -20.57 24.01 2.59
N ASN A 141 -20.63 25.34 2.54
CA ASN A 141 -21.81 26.14 2.85
C ASN A 141 -22.37 25.98 4.29
N ILE A 142 -21.53 25.64 5.27
CA ILE A 142 -21.91 25.49 6.67
C ILE A 142 -21.94 26.87 7.32
N LEU A 143 -23.12 27.37 7.73
CA LEU A 143 -23.22 28.66 8.40
C LEU A 143 -22.89 28.51 9.89
N LEU A 144 -21.84 29.20 10.34
CA LEU A 144 -21.38 29.22 11.72
C LEU A 144 -21.50 30.64 12.29
N SER A 145 -21.83 30.74 13.58
CA SER A 145 -21.83 32.00 14.35
C SER A 145 -20.64 32.05 15.29
N CYS A 146 -19.99 33.21 15.39
CA CYS A 146 -18.92 33.51 16.34
C CYS A 146 -19.17 34.90 16.99
N PRO A 147 -18.37 35.34 17.98
CA PRO A 147 -18.53 36.65 18.61
C PRO A 147 -18.47 37.86 17.65
N PHE A 148 -17.91 37.69 16.45
CA PHE A 148 -17.80 38.73 15.42
C PHE A 148 -18.89 38.65 14.33
N GLY A 149 -19.88 37.77 14.50
CA GLY A 149 -20.98 37.58 13.55
C GLY A 149 -20.97 36.19 12.90
N GLN A 150 -21.70 36.06 11.80
CA GLN A 150 -21.85 34.80 11.08
C GLN A 150 -20.88 34.71 9.89
N LYS A 151 -20.37 33.49 9.65
CA LYS A 151 -19.48 33.17 8.53
C LYS A 151 -19.86 31.82 7.94
N THR A 152 -19.64 31.68 6.63
CA THR A 152 -19.81 30.41 5.92
C THR A 152 -18.50 29.64 5.89
N TYR A 153 -18.54 28.39 6.35
CA TYR A 153 -17.42 27.47 6.40
C TYR A 153 -17.55 26.37 5.32
N PRO A 154 -16.42 25.90 4.74
CA PRO A 154 -15.07 26.44 4.87
C PRO A 154 -14.84 27.69 3.98
N GLU A 155 -13.99 28.62 4.43
CA GLU A 155 -13.70 29.88 3.71
C GLU A 155 -12.56 29.74 2.67
N LYS A 156 -11.64 28.78 2.85
CA LYS A 156 -10.45 28.58 1.99
C LYS A 156 -10.36 27.13 1.50
N ARG A 157 -9.98 26.96 0.24
CA ARG A 157 -9.78 25.65 -0.42
C ARG A 157 -8.38 25.07 -0.12
N PRO A 158 -8.20 23.73 -0.23
CA PRO A 158 -9.22 22.72 -0.52
C PRO A 158 -10.18 22.48 0.67
N PHE A 159 -11.35 21.90 0.38
CA PHE A 159 -12.46 21.71 1.32
C PHE A 159 -12.64 20.24 1.74
N VAL A 160 -11.65 19.40 1.45
CA VAL A 160 -11.68 17.96 1.68
C VAL A 160 -11.09 17.67 3.06
N PHE A 161 -11.78 16.87 3.86
CA PHE A 161 -11.37 16.44 5.19
C PHE A 161 -11.54 14.92 5.30
N ASP A 162 -10.57 14.26 5.93
CA ASP A 162 -10.62 12.81 6.11
C ASP A 162 -11.57 12.43 7.25
N VAL A 163 -12.39 11.40 7.01
CA VAL A 163 -13.31 10.86 8.00
C VAL A 163 -12.53 10.07 9.06
N ASP A 164 -12.49 10.58 10.29
CA ASP A 164 -11.80 9.98 11.42
C ASP A 164 -12.59 8.82 12.05
N SER A 165 -13.93 8.94 12.12
CA SER A 165 -14.80 7.90 12.69
C SER A 165 -16.26 8.06 12.26
N ILE A 166 -17.04 6.98 12.42
CA ILE A 166 -18.46 6.91 12.02
C ILE A 166 -19.31 6.46 13.22
N PRO A 167 -19.79 7.40 14.05
CA PRO A 167 -20.67 7.08 15.17
C PRO A 167 -22.03 6.47 14.77
N SER A 168 -22.55 6.80 13.58
CA SER A 168 -23.81 6.24 13.06
C SER A 168 -23.88 6.34 11.54
N THR A 169 -24.91 5.77 10.91
CA THR A 169 -25.10 5.86 9.46
C THR A 169 -25.31 7.28 8.94
N THR A 170 -25.67 8.23 9.82
CA THR A 170 -25.93 9.64 9.49
C THR A 170 -24.97 10.60 10.18
N SER A 171 -23.91 10.11 10.83
CA SER A 171 -22.97 10.95 11.56
C SER A 171 -21.55 10.45 11.39
N PHE A 172 -20.64 11.38 11.13
CA PHE A 172 -19.22 11.13 11.00
C PHE A 172 -18.41 12.24 11.71
N ILE A 173 -17.15 11.93 12.02
CA ILE A 173 -16.22 12.86 12.68
C ILE A 173 -15.09 13.20 11.73
N VAL A 174 -14.70 14.47 11.71
CA VAL A 174 -13.55 15.00 10.95
C VAL A 174 -12.76 15.97 11.82
N ASN A 175 -11.45 16.06 11.61
CA ASN A 175 -10.63 17.14 12.14
C ASN A 175 -10.56 18.29 11.14
N ILE A 176 -11.08 19.44 11.53
CA ILE A 176 -11.17 20.64 10.67
C ILE A 176 -10.25 21.77 11.13
N GLY A 177 -9.37 21.48 12.08
CA GLY A 177 -8.39 22.40 12.64
C GLY A 177 -8.92 23.23 13.81
N ILE A 178 -7.98 23.66 14.65
CA ILE A 178 -8.25 24.49 15.84
C ILE A 178 -8.66 25.91 15.47
N SER A 179 -9.36 26.58 16.38
CA SER A 179 -9.69 28.00 16.25
C SER A 179 -9.56 28.71 17.60
N THR A 180 -9.10 29.96 17.56
CA THR A 180 -9.08 30.83 18.75
C THR A 180 -10.48 31.33 19.12
N LEU A 181 -11.49 31.06 18.29
CA LEU A 181 -12.87 31.50 18.49
C LEU A 181 -13.81 30.29 18.56
N VAL A 182 -14.76 30.36 19.49
CA VAL A 182 -15.88 29.43 19.55
C VAL A 182 -16.80 29.70 18.36
N HIS A 183 -17.15 28.64 17.63
CA HIS A 183 -18.10 28.68 16.54
C HIS A 183 -19.29 27.77 16.86
N THR A 184 -20.50 28.26 16.61
CA THR A 184 -21.75 27.50 16.81
C THR A 184 -22.49 27.36 15.49
N TYR A 185 -22.94 26.15 15.18
CA TYR A 185 -23.70 25.88 13.96
C TYR A 185 -25.04 26.62 13.96
N VAL A 186 -25.38 27.21 12.81
CA VAL A 186 -26.62 27.95 12.60
C VAL A 186 -27.52 27.18 11.64
N SER A 187 -27.03 26.89 10.42
CA SER A 187 -27.80 26.21 9.38
C SER A 187 -26.93 25.85 8.15
N GLY A 188 -27.55 25.22 7.16
CA GLY A 188 -26.92 24.92 5.88
C GLY A 188 -25.88 23.82 5.99
N GLY A 189 -24.97 23.78 5.03
CA GLY A 189 -23.94 22.76 4.96
C GLY A 189 -24.30 21.63 4.01
N THR A 190 -23.30 21.21 3.24
CA THR A 190 -23.34 20.00 2.42
C THR A 190 -22.09 19.18 2.64
N ALA A 191 -22.24 17.86 2.59
CA ALA A 191 -21.14 16.89 2.60
C ALA A 191 -21.23 16.01 1.36
N ALA A 192 -20.12 15.83 0.65
CA ALA A 192 -19.99 14.93 -0.49
C ALA A 192 -18.61 14.31 -0.50
N ILE A 193 -18.48 13.05 -0.93
CA ILE A 193 -17.16 12.44 -1.14
C ILE A 193 -16.50 13.13 -2.33
N ASP A 194 -15.21 13.42 -2.21
CA ASP A 194 -14.40 13.85 -3.34
C ASP A 194 -13.96 12.61 -4.13
N VAL A 195 -14.58 12.37 -5.28
CA VAL A 195 -14.23 11.21 -6.12
C VAL A 195 -13.56 11.69 -7.38
N ASP A 196 -12.26 11.44 -7.46
CA ASP A 196 -11.56 11.28 -8.72
C ASP A 196 -11.92 9.90 -9.28
N ARG A 197 -12.49 9.89 -10.49
CA ARG A 197 -12.89 8.66 -11.21
C ARG A 197 -11.82 7.55 -11.09
N PRO A 198 -12.20 6.26 -11.09
CA PRO A 198 -11.22 5.18 -11.06
C PRO A 198 -10.16 5.33 -12.17
N TYR A 199 -8.89 5.08 -11.85
CA TYR A 199 -7.77 5.31 -12.76
C TYR A 199 -6.80 4.11 -12.81
N ASP A 200 -5.95 4.09 -13.85
CA ASP A 200 -4.96 3.03 -14.05
C ASP A 200 -3.91 3.03 -12.92
N GLY A 201 -3.64 1.84 -12.37
CA GLY A 201 -2.74 1.62 -11.26
C GLY A 201 -3.39 1.76 -9.88
N GLN A 202 -4.62 2.28 -9.78
CA GLN A 202 -5.36 2.32 -8.52
C GLN A 202 -5.71 0.89 -8.07
N LEU A 203 -5.79 0.68 -6.76
CA LEU A 203 -6.13 -0.61 -6.18
C LEU A 203 -7.59 -0.65 -5.73
N VAL A 204 -8.23 -1.80 -5.93
CA VAL A 204 -9.60 -2.06 -5.49
C VAL A 204 -9.75 -3.45 -4.88
N PHE A 205 -10.62 -3.59 -3.89
CA PHE A 205 -11.15 -4.89 -3.43
C PHE A 205 -12.66 -4.83 -3.25
N PHE A 206 -13.32 -5.99 -3.18
CA PHE A 206 -14.78 -6.09 -3.13
C PHE A 206 -15.23 -6.84 -1.87
N ASP A 207 -16.09 -6.20 -1.06
CA ASP A 207 -16.65 -6.63 0.23
C ASP A 207 -15.63 -6.95 1.33
N ARG A 208 -14.67 -7.82 1.05
CA ARG A 208 -13.65 -8.29 1.98
C ARG A 208 -12.29 -8.33 1.30
N LEU A 209 -11.30 -7.80 1.99
CA LEU A 209 -9.90 -7.89 1.59
C LEU A 209 -9.33 -9.22 2.09
N TYR A 210 -9.07 -10.12 1.15
CA TYR A 210 -8.43 -11.41 1.44
C TYR A 210 -6.90 -11.32 1.34
N LYS A 211 -6.22 -12.40 1.70
CA LYS A 211 -4.75 -12.47 1.76
C LYS A 211 -4.19 -13.71 1.03
N SER A 212 -2.90 -13.63 0.70
CA SER A 212 -2.05 -14.76 0.28
C SER A 212 -0.86 -14.87 1.22
N VAL A 213 -0.16 -16.02 1.21
CA VAL A 213 1.06 -16.20 2.00
C VAL A 213 2.25 -15.57 1.25
N ASN A 214 2.89 -14.58 1.86
CA ASN A 214 4.05 -13.88 1.31
C ASN A 214 5.35 -14.65 1.56
N SER A 215 5.59 -15.06 2.81
CA SER A 215 6.75 -15.88 3.17
C SER A 215 6.47 -16.79 4.35
N ILE A 216 7.25 -17.87 4.46
CA ILE A 216 7.23 -18.77 5.61
C ILE A 216 8.63 -18.73 6.25
N THR A 217 8.69 -18.30 7.51
CA THR A 217 9.94 -18.20 8.26
C THR A 217 10.03 -19.37 9.24
N VAL A 218 11.16 -20.07 9.25
CA VAL A 218 11.47 -21.11 10.23
C VAL A 218 11.76 -20.45 11.58
N GLY A 219 11.04 -20.88 12.62
CA GLY A 219 11.28 -20.44 13.99
C GLY A 219 12.38 -21.28 14.65
N SER A 220 12.10 -22.56 14.88
CA SER A 220 13.09 -23.57 15.28
C SER A 220 13.26 -24.55 14.12
N GLY A 221 14.51 -24.85 13.73
CA GLY A 221 14.80 -25.85 12.71
C GLY A 221 14.55 -27.30 13.16
N GLY A 222 14.32 -27.51 14.47
CA GLY A 222 14.28 -28.86 15.05
C GLY A 222 15.63 -29.58 14.91
N THR A 223 15.66 -30.88 15.21
CA THR A 223 16.83 -31.76 15.06
C THR A 223 16.37 -33.20 14.81
N GLY A 224 17.23 -34.05 14.24
CA GLY A 224 16.93 -35.47 14.00
C GLY A 224 16.18 -35.77 12.71
N TYR A 225 16.15 -34.82 11.76
CA TYR A 225 15.63 -35.04 10.43
C TYR A 225 16.65 -35.78 9.57
N THR A 226 16.29 -36.99 9.13
CA THR A 226 17.08 -37.83 8.22
C THR A 226 16.52 -37.82 6.79
N ALA A 227 15.27 -37.37 6.63
CA ALA A 227 14.64 -37.09 5.36
C ALA A 227 13.95 -35.71 5.39
N THR A 228 13.72 -35.12 4.20
CA THR A 228 13.03 -33.83 4.10
C THR A 228 11.60 -33.95 4.64
N PRO A 229 11.22 -33.17 5.68
CA PRO A 229 9.89 -33.25 6.25
C PRO A 229 8.84 -32.64 5.30
N SER A 230 7.58 -33.06 5.47
CA SER A 230 6.47 -32.42 4.77
C SER A 230 6.12 -31.09 5.44
N VAL A 231 5.73 -30.11 4.62
CA VAL A 231 5.19 -28.82 5.07
C VAL A 231 3.73 -28.77 4.69
N THR A 232 2.86 -28.63 5.67
CA THR A 232 1.41 -28.49 5.48
C THR A 232 0.98 -27.10 5.94
N VAL A 233 0.22 -26.42 5.10
CA VAL A 233 -0.38 -25.11 5.40
C VAL A 233 -1.89 -25.31 5.52
N ASP A 234 -2.51 -24.72 6.54
CA ASP A 234 -3.96 -24.78 6.68
C ASP A 234 -4.66 -24.23 5.41
N ALA A 235 -5.83 -24.79 5.09
CA ALA A 235 -6.61 -24.34 3.95
C ALA A 235 -7.17 -22.92 4.19
N PRO A 236 -7.32 -22.10 3.13
CA PRO A 236 -7.97 -20.80 3.23
C PRO A 236 -9.47 -20.97 3.55
N THR A 237 -10.04 -19.98 4.23
CA THR A 237 -11.48 -19.96 4.58
C THR A 237 -12.33 -19.22 3.55
N GLY A 238 -11.71 -18.49 2.63
CA GLY A 238 -12.42 -17.75 1.59
C GLY A 238 -13.12 -18.65 0.57
N PRO A 239 -14.17 -18.15 -0.08
CA PRO A 239 -15.15 -18.95 -0.83
C PRO A 239 -14.60 -19.69 -2.06
N ASN A 240 -13.49 -19.24 -2.64
CA ASN A 240 -12.82 -19.91 -3.75
C ASN A 240 -11.29 -19.95 -3.55
N GLY A 241 -10.87 -20.20 -2.30
CA GLY A 241 -9.47 -20.15 -1.89
C GLY A 241 -8.64 -21.35 -2.36
N GLU A 242 -7.38 -21.06 -2.67
CA GLU A 242 -6.37 -22.05 -3.04
C GLU A 242 -5.35 -22.19 -1.92
N THR A 243 -5.04 -23.43 -1.52
CA THR A 243 -4.12 -23.68 -0.41
C THR A 243 -2.67 -23.41 -0.83
N THR A 244 -1.92 -22.69 0.01
CA THR A 244 -0.49 -22.49 -0.15
C THR A 244 0.25 -23.83 -0.16
N THR A 245 1.21 -23.98 -1.05
CA THR A 245 2.11 -25.15 -1.07
C THR A 245 3.56 -24.71 -0.87
N ALA A 246 4.32 -25.51 -0.14
CA ALA A 246 5.70 -25.21 0.23
C ALA A 246 6.51 -26.49 0.48
N PHE A 247 7.84 -26.38 0.47
CA PHE A 247 8.75 -27.46 0.84
C PHE A 247 9.83 -26.98 1.80
N ALA A 248 10.32 -27.88 2.64
CA ALA A 248 11.44 -27.62 3.55
C ALA A 248 12.80 -27.93 2.89
N THR A 249 13.83 -27.20 3.28
CA THR A 249 15.23 -27.51 2.96
C THR A 249 15.99 -27.75 4.26
N LEU A 250 16.78 -28.83 4.31
CA LEU A 250 17.58 -29.19 5.47
C LEU A 250 19.02 -28.65 5.34
N GLU A 251 19.62 -28.33 6.49
CA GLU A 251 21.07 -28.16 6.65
C GLU A 251 21.50 -29.07 7.80
N GLY A 252 22.29 -30.11 7.50
CA GLY A 252 22.53 -31.19 8.45
C GLY A 252 21.24 -31.96 8.75
N ASP A 253 20.90 -32.08 10.04
CA ASP A 253 19.72 -32.79 10.56
C ASP A 253 18.56 -31.85 10.96
N SER A 254 18.61 -30.58 10.50
CA SER A 254 17.73 -29.49 10.93
C SER A 254 17.12 -28.77 9.73
N VAL A 255 15.87 -28.30 9.85
CA VAL A 255 15.20 -27.49 8.82
C VAL A 255 15.81 -26.09 8.79
N ALA A 256 16.45 -25.74 7.67
CA ALA A 256 17.10 -24.45 7.47
C ALA A 256 16.14 -23.41 6.89
N SER A 257 15.28 -23.82 5.95
CA SER A 257 14.34 -22.91 5.30
C SER A 257 13.08 -23.62 4.82
N VAL A 258 12.02 -22.84 4.61
CA VAL A 258 10.80 -23.27 3.92
C VAL A 258 10.62 -22.38 2.70
N THR A 259 10.51 -23.00 1.53
CA THR A 259 10.32 -22.30 0.25
C THR A 259 8.89 -22.53 -0.24
N ILE A 260 8.20 -21.43 -0.54
CA ILE A 260 6.85 -21.45 -1.11
C ILE A 260 6.94 -21.85 -2.59
N ILE A 261 6.04 -22.75 -3.01
CA ILE A 261 5.84 -23.14 -4.41
C ILE A 261 4.67 -22.34 -5.00
N SER A 262 3.58 -22.23 -4.24
CA SER A 262 2.43 -21.38 -4.58
C SER A 262 1.95 -20.69 -3.31
N SER A 263 1.79 -19.37 -3.36
CA SER A 263 1.37 -18.54 -2.22
C SER A 263 -0.05 -18.83 -1.73
N GLY A 264 -0.85 -19.57 -2.51
CA GLY A 264 -2.27 -19.75 -2.22
C GLY A 264 -3.05 -18.43 -2.34
N SER A 265 -4.34 -18.47 -2.03
CA SER A 265 -5.21 -17.29 -2.09
C SER A 265 -6.42 -17.40 -1.18
N GLN A 266 -7.04 -16.25 -0.92
CA GLN A 266 -8.28 -16.13 -0.15
C GLN A 266 -8.22 -16.50 1.33
N TYR A 267 -7.06 -16.31 1.96
CA TYR A 267 -6.94 -16.41 3.40
C TYR A 267 -7.60 -15.20 4.08
N GLU A 268 -8.46 -15.43 5.07
CA GLU A 268 -9.00 -14.35 5.93
C GLU A 268 -8.12 -14.10 7.16
N THR A 269 -7.40 -15.13 7.60
CA THR A 269 -6.46 -15.11 8.72
C THR A 269 -5.17 -15.80 8.34
N THR A 270 -4.09 -15.54 9.09
CA THR A 270 -2.82 -16.25 8.91
C THR A 270 -3.02 -17.75 9.15
N PRO A 271 -2.66 -18.64 8.21
CA PRO A 271 -2.79 -20.08 8.38
C PRO A 271 -1.72 -20.63 9.32
N SER A 272 -2.02 -21.75 9.99
CA SER A 272 -0.99 -22.48 10.73
C SER A 272 -0.08 -23.23 9.76
N ILE A 273 1.20 -23.31 10.11
CA ILE A 273 2.20 -24.09 9.36
C ILE A 273 2.62 -25.29 10.21
N THR A 274 2.39 -26.48 9.69
CA THR A 274 2.78 -27.73 10.34
C THR A 274 3.90 -28.39 9.55
N ILE A 275 5.03 -28.65 10.23
CA ILE A 275 6.13 -29.45 9.70
C ILE A 275 6.04 -30.84 10.33
N SER A 276 6.18 -31.90 9.53
CA SER A 276 6.14 -33.26 10.06
C SER A 276 7.24 -33.50 11.12
N ALA A 277 6.96 -34.40 12.07
CA ALA A 277 7.92 -34.78 13.09
C ALA A 277 9.21 -35.38 12.47
N PRO A 278 10.38 -35.20 13.11
CA PRO A 278 11.62 -35.84 12.68
C PRO A 278 11.57 -37.36 12.86
N GLU A 279 12.41 -38.09 12.12
CA GLU A 279 12.53 -39.55 12.29
C GLU A 279 13.16 -39.94 13.62
N GLU A 280 14.02 -39.08 14.17
CA GLU A 280 14.69 -39.28 15.45
C GLU A 280 14.40 -38.15 16.44
N GLY A 281 14.04 -38.50 17.68
CA GLY A 281 13.76 -37.54 18.75
C GLY A 281 12.36 -36.92 18.69
N SER A 282 12.17 -35.79 19.38
CA SER A 282 10.87 -35.09 19.50
C SER A 282 10.97 -33.58 19.22
N ASN A 283 12.09 -33.13 18.65
CA ASN A 283 12.36 -31.72 18.41
C ASN A 283 11.84 -31.31 17.03
N THR A 284 10.51 -31.24 16.89
CA THR A 284 9.88 -30.83 15.62
C THR A 284 10.17 -29.37 15.30
N ALA A 285 10.50 -29.12 14.02
CA ALA A 285 10.68 -27.78 13.49
C ALA A 285 9.37 -26.97 13.57
N THR A 286 9.49 -25.66 13.73
CA THR A 286 8.36 -24.73 13.75
C THR A 286 8.54 -23.67 12.68
N ALA A 287 7.43 -23.17 12.13
CA ALA A 287 7.45 -22.10 11.14
C ALA A 287 6.21 -21.22 11.28
N THR A 288 6.33 -19.97 10.83
CA THR A 288 5.25 -18.98 10.83
C THR A 288 5.13 -18.33 9.46
N ALA A 289 3.91 -18.12 9.00
CA ALA A 289 3.62 -17.40 7.78
C ALA A 289 3.51 -15.89 8.01
N THR A 290 3.98 -15.12 7.03
CA THR A 290 3.62 -13.71 6.83
C THR A 290 2.66 -13.62 5.66
N MET A 291 1.71 -12.70 5.74
CA MET A 291 0.61 -12.57 4.78
C MET A 291 0.76 -11.27 3.99
N GLU A 292 0.20 -11.26 2.79
CA GLU A 292 0.05 -10.06 1.97
C GLU A 292 -1.41 -9.91 1.53
N GLU A 293 -1.88 -8.66 1.45
CA GLU A 293 -3.25 -8.33 1.05
C GLU A 293 -3.48 -8.44 -0.46
N LEU A 294 -4.60 -9.04 -0.85
CA LEU A 294 -4.97 -9.29 -2.24
C LEU A 294 -5.85 -8.17 -2.80
N TYR A 295 -5.18 -7.17 -3.35
CA TYR A 295 -5.82 -6.11 -4.14
C TYR A 295 -5.90 -6.49 -5.62
N TYR A 296 -6.92 -5.99 -6.31
CA TYR A 296 -6.94 -5.94 -7.76
C TYR A 296 -6.42 -4.59 -8.23
N THR A 297 -5.37 -4.58 -9.07
CA THR A 297 -4.96 -3.36 -9.77
C THR A 297 -5.94 -3.07 -10.90
N ILE A 298 -6.43 -1.84 -10.98
CA ILE A 298 -7.22 -1.36 -12.11
C ILE A 298 -6.27 -1.09 -13.27
N ASN A 299 -6.47 -1.78 -14.39
CA ASN A 299 -5.72 -1.55 -15.62
C ASN A 299 -6.34 -0.42 -16.46
N SER A 300 -7.67 -0.30 -16.43
CA SER A 300 -8.37 0.83 -17.05
C SER A 300 -9.80 0.95 -16.53
N SER A 301 -10.42 2.10 -16.79
CA SER A 301 -11.83 2.37 -16.51
C SER A 301 -12.49 3.09 -17.68
N THR A 302 -13.79 2.87 -17.89
CA THR A 302 -14.57 3.69 -18.84
C THR A 302 -14.88 5.06 -18.22
N PRO A 303 -15.16 6.10 -19.03
CA PRO A 303 -15.68 7.36 -18.51
C PRO A 303 -16.91 7.15 -17.62
N VAL A 304 -16.98 7.88 -16.51
CA VAL A 304 -18.13 7.81 -15.59
C VAL A 304 -19.33 8.48 -16.26
N THR A 305 -20.42 7.74 -16.44
CA THR A 305 -21.68 8.25 -16.99
C THR A 305 -22.80 7.96 -16.01
N ALA A 306 -23.46 9.01 -15.50
CA ALA A 306 -24.50 8.89 -14.47
C ALA A 306 -24.06 8.07 -13.23
N GLY A 307 -22.81 8.25 -12.79
CA GLY A 307 -22.22 7.51 -11.67
C GLY A 307 -21.59 6.18 -12.04
N ILE A 308 -21.91 5.62 -13.22
CA ILE A 308 -21.49 4.26 -13.58
C ILE A 308 -20.20 4.26 -14.39
N THR A 309 -19.29 3.34 -14.05
CA THR A 309 -18.08 3.01 -14.82
C THR A 309 -17.82 1.51 -14.84
N THR A 310 -17.19 1.02 -15.91
CA THR A 310 -16.69 -0.35 -16.01
C THR A 310 -15.19 -0.34 -15.74
N LEU A 311 -14.75 -1.09 -14.74
CA LEU A 311 -13.35 -1.37 -14.47
C LEU A 311 -12.90 -2.56 -15.31
N THR A 312 -11.66 -2.50 -15.78
CA THR A 312 -10.91 -3.66 -16.28
C THR A 312 -9.72 -3.87 -15.34
N LEU A 313 -9.72 -4.99 -14.64
CA LEU A 313 -8.70 -5.37 -13.66
C LEU A 313 -7.49 -6.02 -14.36
N ALA A 314 -6.32 -5.87 -13.76
CA ALA A 314 -5.07 -6.47 -14.24
C ALA A 314 -5.05 -8.00 -14.05
N THR A 315 -5.76 -8.50 -13.06
CA THR A 315 -5.96 -9.92 -12.78
C THR A 315 -7.44 -10.25 -12.79
N ASN A 316 -7.77 -11.50 -13.08
CA ASN A 316 -9.16 -11.93 -13.06
C ASN A 316 -9.68 -12.06 -11.63
N LEU A 317 -10.97 -11.82 -11.45
CA LEU A 317 -11.66 -12.00 -10.18
C LEU A 317 -11.50 -13.43 -9.67
N LEU A 318 -11.09 -13.55 -8.41
CA LEU A 318 -11.01 -14.83 -7.69
C LEU A 318 -12.38 -15.29 -7.17
N ASN A 319 -13.33 -14.36 -7.02
CA ASN A 319 -14.68 -14.61 -6.54
C ASN A 319 -15.72 -13.97 -7.46
N SER A 320 -16.92 -14.54 -7.49
CA SER A 320 -18.06 -13.84 -8.07
C SER A 320 -18.39 -12.60 -7.22
N VAL A 321 -18.55 -11.46 -7.87
CA VAL A 321 -18.95 -10.21 -7.20
C VAL A 321 -20.39 -9.90 -7.61
N GLY A 322 -21.29 -9.88 -6.64
CA GLY A 322 -22.72 -9.69 -6.86
C GLY A 322 -23.15 -8.24 -6.96
N VAL A 323 -24.36 -7.98 -7.46
CA VAL A 323 -24.99 -6.66 -7.37
C VAL A 323 -25.13 -6.25 -5.90
N GLY A 324 -24.76 -5.02 -5.57
CA GLY A 324 -24.78 -4.49 -4.21
C GLY A 324 -23.50 -4.72 -3.40
N SER A 325 -22.53 -5.46 -3.94
CA SER A 325 -21.20 -5.60 -3.34
C SER A 325 -20.51 -4.24 -3.27
N THR A 326 -19.79 -3.98 -2.19
CA THR A 326 -19.06 -2.71 -2.01
C THR A 326 -17.66 -2.84 -2.59
N ALA A 327 -17.30 -1.92 -3.49
CA ALA A 327 -15.95 -1.78 -4.03
C ALA A 327 -15.19 -0.71 -3.22
N PHE A 328 -14.00 -1.03 -2.72
CA PHE A 328 -13.18 -0.15 -1.89
C PHE A 328 -11.93 0.26 -2.66
N PHE A 329 -11.72 1.57 -2.87
CA PHE A 329 -10.66 2.09 -3.73
C PHE A 329 -9.56 2.78 -2.92
N SER A 330 -8.30 2.45 -3.19
CA SER A 330 -7.16 3.05 -2.51
C SER A 330 -6.01 3.27 -3.49
N GLN A 331 -5.16 4.25 -3.22
CA GLN A 331 -3.95 4.48 -4.00
C GLN A 331 -2.84 3.57 -3.48
N GLY A 332 -2.30 2.70 -4.32
CA GLY A 332 -1.11 1.92 -3.96
C GLY A 332 0.10 2.83 -3.81
N SER A 333 0.97 2.55 -2.82
CA SER A 333 2.30 3.13 -2.81
C SER A 333 3.04 2.71 -4.07
N ARG A 334 3.77 3.60 -4.72
CA ARG A 334 4.36 3.30 -6.03
C ARG A 334 5.70 3.96 -6.28
N ILE A 335 6.65 3.19 -6.80
CA ILE A 335 7.88 3.72 -7.37
C ILE A 335 7.95 3.32 -8.84
N VAL A 336 8.16 4.27 -9.73
CA VAL A 336 8.48 4.04 -11.14
C VAL A 336 9.90 4.52 -11.40
N ALA A 337 10.83 3.59 -11.55
CA ALA A 337 12.24 3.89 -11.73
C ALA A 337 12.70 3.58 -13.17
N SER A 338 13.26 4.59 -13.83
CA SER A 338 13.87 4.45 -15.15
C SER A 338 15.38 4.66 -15.05
N SER A 339 16.16 3.72 -15.62
CA SER A 339 17.62 3.77 -15.62
C SER A 339 18.22 3.96 -14.22
N HIS A 340 17.76 3.18 -13.25
CA HIS A 340 18.24 3.25 -11.88
C HIS A 340 19.45 2.33 -11.66
N THR A 341 20.42 2.73 -10.86
CA THR A 341 21.57 1.85 -10.55
C THR A 341 21.52 1.36 -9.12
N PHE A 342 21.51 0.04 -8.95
CA PHE A 342 21.66 -0.63 -7.67
C PHE A 342 23.12 -1.05 -7.49
N GLU A 343 23.92 -0.21 -6.86
CA GLU A 343 25.33 -0.46 -6.69
C GLU A 343 25.60 -1.06 -5.31
N TYR A 344 25.95 -2.35 -5.23
CA TYR A 344 26.29 -3.03 -3.96
C TYR A 344 25.17 -3.02 -2.89
N VAL A 345 23.90 -2.96 -3.28
CA VAL A 345 22.80 -3.00 -2.31
C VAL A 345 22.76 -4.36 -1.59
N GLY A 346 22.47 -4.31 -0.29
CA GLY A 346 22.49 -5.48 0.60
C GLY A 346 23.85 -5.77 1.21
N ALA A 347 24.94 -5.16 0.72
CA ALA A 347 26.29 -5.35 1.27
C ALA A 347 26.48 -4.74 2.66
N GLY A 348 25.53 -3.93 3.13
CA GLY A 348 25.50 -3.34 4.46
C GLY A 348 25.54 -1.82 4.44
N ASN A 349 25.12 -1.22 5.56
CA ASN A 349 24.98 0.24 5.71
C ASN A 349 26.19 0.92 6.38
N GLN A 350 27.26 0.16 6.66
CA GLN A 350 28.53 0.67 7.16
C GLN A 350 29.61 0.48 6.11
N ILE A 351 30.08 1.57 5.49
CA ILE A 351 31.07 1.48 4.40
C ILE A 351 32.36 0.78 4.83
N VAL A 352 32.69 0.86 6.12
CA VAL A 352 33.89 0.25 6.67
C VAL A 352 33.89 -1.27 6.57
N THR A 353 32.74 -1.91 6.40
CA THR A 353 32.59 -3.36 6.21
C THR A 353 31.90 -3.73 4.91
N ALA A 354 31.10 -2.82 4.32
CA ALA A 354 30.25 -3.11 3.18
C ALA A 354 30.97 -3.23 1.83
N THR A 355 32.25 -2.86 1.74
CA THR A 355 32.98 -3.00 0.47
C THR A 355 33.32 -4.47 0.19
N PRO A 356 33.39 -4.89 -1.09
CA PRO A 356 33.74 -6.27 -1.45
C PRO A 356 35.09 -6.72 -0.88
N GLN A 357 36.09 -5.82 -0.88
CA GLN A 357 37.42 -6.10 -0.30
C GLN A 357 37.36 -6.47 1.19
N ARG A 358 36.30 -6.06 1.90
CA ARG A 358 36.13 -6.26 3.34
C ARG A 358 35.06 -7.29 3.68
N GLY A 359 34.60 -8.05 2.67
CA GLY A 359 33.63 -9.13 2.84
C GLY A 359 32.17 -8.69 2.73
N GLY A 360 31.89 -7.48 2.26
CA GLY A 360 30.53 -7.06 1.93
C GLY A 360 29.96 -7.90 0.78
N VAL A 361 28.76 -8.45 0.97
CA VAL A 361 28.08 -9.33 0.01
C VAL A 361 26.73 -8.72 -0.35
N THR A 362 26.51 -8.49 -1.64
CA THR A 362 25.24 -7.95 -2.14
C THR A 362 24.09 -8.93 -1.93
N ASN A 363 22.89 -8.40 -1.73
CA ASN A 363 21.67 -9.19 -1.69
C ASN A 363 20.66 -8.60 -2.67
N GLN A 364 20.49 -9.26 -3.82
CA GLN A 364 19.64 -8.78 -4.89
C GLN A 364 18.18 -8.61 -4.45
N LYS A 365 17.68 -9.46 -3.54
CA LYS A 365 16.33 -9.34 -2.98
C LYS A 365 16.11 -8.04 -2.20
N ASN A 366 17.17 -7.38 -1.78
CA ASN A 366 17.08 -6.12 -1.04
C ASN A 366 17.06 -4.89 -1.96
N GLU A 367 17.33 -5.03 -3.25
CA GLU A 367 17.33 -3.90 -4.19
C GLU A 367 15.93 -3.35 -4.40
N VAL A 368 14.96 -4.25 -4.47
CA VAL A 368 13.55 -3.92 -4.66
C VAL A 368 12.72 -4.73 -3.68
N VAL A 369 11.98 -4.03 -2.83
CA VAL A 369 11.05 -4.61 -1.86
C VAL A 369 9.67 -4.03 -2.11
N THR A 370 8.71 -4.92 -2.33
CA THR A 370 7.30 -4.58 -2.57
C THR A 370 6.44 -5.35 -1.57
N LEU A 371 5.54 -4.67 -0.85
CA LEU A 371 4.69 -5.28 0.18
C LEU A 371 3.31 -4.62 0.23
N ASP A 372 2.28 -5.39 0.61
CA ASP A 372 0.97 -4.89 1.06
C ASP A 372 0.29 -3.94 0.05
N GLY A 373 0.35 -4.25 -1.24
CA GLY A 373 -0.22 -3.40 -2.30
C GLY A 373 0.70 -2.26 -2.78
N GLY A 374 1.88 -2.10 -2.18
CA GLY A 374 2.95 -1.30 -2.77
C GLY A 374 3.37 -1.85 -4.14
N LYS A 375 4.08 -1.05 -4.94
CA LYS A 375 4.63 -1.52 -6.22
C LYS A 375 5.87 -0.77 -6.67
N VAL A 376 6.91 -1.50 -7.03
CA VAL A 376 8.08 -0.94 -7.72
C VAL A 376 8.13 -1.45 -9.15
N LEU A 377 8.07 -0.54 -10.12
CA LEU A 377 8.31 -0.81 -11.53
C LEU A 377 9.67 -0.22 -11.88
N TYR A 378 10.59 -1.03 -12.42
CA TYR A 378 11.95 -0.55 -12.60
C TYR A 378 12.64 -1.07 -13.87
N THR A 379 13.52 -0.22 -14.40
CA THR A 379 14.64 -0.64 -15.24
C THR A 379 15.94 -0.26 -14.55
N SER A 380 16.89 -1.19 -14.46
CA SER A 380 18.08 -0.96 -13.65
C SER A 380 19.36 -1.59 -14.17
N THR A 381 20.49 -1.14 -13.61
CA THR A 381 21.78 -1.82 -13.66
C THR A 381 22.30 -2.14 -12.26
N ASP A 382 23.20 -3.11 -12.13
CA ASP A 382 23.90 -3.43 -10.88
C ASP A 382 25.40 -3.03 -10.91
N GLN A 383 26.15 -3.33 -9.84
CA GLN A 383 27.60 -3.09 -9.76
C GLN A 383 28.44 -3.80 -10.83
N ALA A 384 27.94 -4.88 -11.43
CA ALA A 384 28.59 -5.60 -12.52
C ALA A 384 28.13 -5.08 -13.90
N GLY A 385 27.22 -4.11 -13.91
CA GLY A 385 26.61 -3.56 -15.12
C GLY A 385 25.41 -4.38 -15.62
N ASN A 386 25.02 -5.48 -14.98
CA ASN A 386 23.92 -6.31 -15.49
C ASN A 386 22.62 -5.52 -15.58
N PHE A 387 21.91 -5.64 -16.68
CA PHE A 387 20.69 -4.88 -16.94
C PHE A 387 19.44 -5.68 -16.56
N ARG A 388 18.43 -5.02 -15.99
CA ARG A 388 17.15 -5.64 -15.62
C ARG A 388 15.94 -4.79 -15.97
N ILE A 389 14.83 -5.46 -16.32
CA ILE A 389 13.47 -4.90 -16.40
C ILE A 389 12.57 -5.72 -15.50
N GLY A 390 12.20 -5.16 -14.35
CA GLY A 390 11.53 -5.92 -13.31
C GLY A 390 12.30 -7.19 -12.96
N ASP A 391 11.57 -8.20 -12.50
CA ASP A 391 12.12 -9.52 -12.18
C ASP A 391 12.11 -10.46 -13.39
N ASP A 392 11.46 -10.05 -14.49
CA ASP A 392 11.14 -10.91 -15.63
C ASP A 392 12.27 -10.97 -16.68
N LEU A 393 13.07 -9.89 -16.80
CA LEU A 393 14.15 -9.82 -17.79
C LEU A 393 15.45 -9.38 -17.13
N GLN A 394 16.50 -10.19 -17.29
CA GLN A 394 17.86 -9.90 -16.86
C GLN A 394 18.85 -10.19 -17.99
N ILE A 395 19.87 -9.35 -18.13
CA ILE A 395 20.98 -9.53 -19.06
C ILE A 395 22.28 -9.37 -18.29
N ASN A 396 23.10 -10.40 -18.30
CA ASN A 396 24.49 -10.31 -17.85
C ASN A 396 25.33 -9.61 -18.94
N GLN A 397 25.94 -8.47 -18.61
CA GLN A 397 26.66 -7.69 -19.61
C GLN A 397 28.00 -8.31 -20.02
N GLU A 398 28.67 -9.06 -19.15
CA GLU A 398 29.94 -9.68 -19.47
C GLU A 398 29.76 -10.87 -20.43
N THR A 399 28.71 -11.66 -20.22
CA THR A 399 28.45 -12.88 -21.01
C THR A 399 27.45 -12.66 -22.14
N GLY A 400 26.65 -11.59 -22.08
CA GLY A 400 25.56 -11.32 -23.02
C GLY A 400 24.37 -12.27 -22.88
N THR A 401 24.24 -12.97 -21.74
CA THR A 401 23.20 -13.97 -21.48
C THR A 401 22.11 -13.48 -20.56
#